data_AF-A0A7Y3FNU7-F1
#
_entry.id   AF-A0A7Y3FNU7-F1
#
_cell.length_a   1.000
_cell.length_b   1.000
_cell.length_c   1.000
_cell.angle_alpha   90.00
_cell.angle_beta   90.00
_cell.angle_gamma   90.00
#
_symmetry.space_group_name_H-M   'P 1'
#
loop_
_entity.id
_entity.type
_entity.pdbx_description
1 polymer ?
#
loop_
_entity_poly.entity_id
_entity_poly.type
_entity_poly.pdbx_seq_one_letter_code
_entity_poly.pdbx_strand_id
1 'polypeptide(L)'
;MTTIAVRGVRRVCIFAALVGILLPVMAEPASGQDIAVAIVVHPQTQVDNLSFEELKRIFRGDRQFWEDGRRVTLLVRAPVAEERQLILDRIYEMDENQFREYWIGKMFRAEVAAGPKLVYSADMARELVTVIPGAITFVPVSEVSSDSKVVRIDGRLPGDVGYPLSGGT
;
A
#
# COMPACT_ATOMS: atom_id res chain seq x y z
N MET A 1 82.91 22.16 37.05
CA MET A 1 82.50 22.99 35.89
C MET A 1 81.51 22.15 35.11
N THR A 2 80.20 22.34 35.08
CA THR A 2 79.36 23.50 35.43
C THR A 2 77.96 22.97 35.75
N THR A 3 77.40 23.43 36.87
CA THR A 3 76.03 23.21 37.33
C THR A 3 75.05 23.99 36.46
N ILE A 4 73.94 23.38 36.03
CA ILE A 4 72.74 24.12 35.61
C ILE A 4 71.52 23.46 36.23
N ALA A 5 70.95 24.15 37.22
CA ALA A 5 69.58 23.98 37.67
C ALA A 5 68.76 25.16 37.14
N VAL A 6 67.63 24.92 36.48
CA VAL A 6 66.56 25.92 36.35
C VAL A 6 65.21 25.23 36.48
N ARG A 7 64.43 25.73 37.43
CA ARG A 7 63.03 25.41 37.75
C ARG A 7 62.11 25.72 36.57
N GLY A 8 61.19 24.81 36.25
CA GLY A 8 60.03 25.05 35.39
C GLY A 8 58.76 24.56 36.07
N VAL A 9 57.82 25.48 36.30
CA VAL A 9 56.61 25.32 37.10
C VAL A 9 55.52 24.52 36.35
N ARG A 10 54.87 23.62 37.11
CA ARG A 10 53.52 23.05 36.96
C ARG A 10 52.71 23.47 35.72
N ARG A 11 52.26 22.50 34.92
CA ARG A 11 50.86 22.40 34.48
C ARG A 11 50.43 20.92 34.40
N VAL A 12 49.47 20.60 35.27
CA VAL A 12 48.72 19.35 35.30
C VAL A 12 47.77 19.37 34.11
N CYS A 13 47.86 18.39 33.22
CA CYS A 13 46.82 18.09 32.25
C CYS A 13 46.30 16.68 32.55
N ILE A 14 45.29 16.63 33.42
CA ILE A 14 44.45 15.46 33.60
C ILE A 14 43.64 15.33 32.29
N PHE A 15 44.02 14.40 31.43
CA PHE A 15 43.17 14.00 30.31
C PHE A 15 42.08 13.07 30.87
N ALA A 16 40.90 13.65 31.08
CA ALA A 16 39.70 12.94 31.48
C ALA A 16 39.24 12.03 30.33
N ALA A 17 39.07 10.74 30.64
CA ALA A 17 38.49 9.75 29.77
C ALA A 17 36.99 10.06 29.53
N LEU A 18 36.60 10.19 28.27
CA LEU A 18 35.19 10.21 27.83
C LEU A 18 35.05 9.19 26.70
N VAL A 19 34.97 7.92 27.10
CA VAL A 19 34.54 6.84 26.21
C VAL A 19 33.01 6.90 26.16
N GLY A 20 32.48 7.61 25.17
CA GLY A 20 31.05 7.62 24.89
C GLY A 20 30.60 6.24 24.42
N ILE A 21 29.80 5.55 25.24
CA ILE A 21 29.14 4.31 24.88
C ILE A 21 28.09 4.63 23.82
N LEU A 22 28.39 4.31 22.56
CA LEU A 22 27.45 4.37 21.45
C LEU A 22 26.55 3.13 21.54
N LEU A 23 25.41 3.25 22.22
CA LEU A 23 24.35 2.24 22.19
C LEU A 23 23.77 2.19 20.77
N PRO A 24 23.77 1.03 20.09
CA PRO A 24 23.05 0.89 18.84
C PRO A 24 21.55 0.96 19.15
N VAL A 25 20.89 1.97 18.62
CA VAL A 25 19.42 2.03 18.57
C VAL A 25 18.98 0.84 17.72
N MET A 26 18.47 -0.20 18.39
CA MET A 26 17.72 -1.26 17.72
C MET A 26 16.42 -0.61 17.26
N ALA A 27 16.28 -0.40 15.96
CA ALA A 27 14.99 -0.07 15.37
C ALA A 27 14.07 -1.27 15.60
N GLU A 28 13.07 -1.13 16.47
CA GLU A 28 12.00 -2.11 16.56
C GLU A 28 11.33 -2.19 15.18
N PRO A 29 11.14 -3.38 14.59
CA PRO A 29 10.29 -3.49 13.42
C PRO A 29 8.93 -2.96 13.84
N ALA A 30 8.45 -1.92 13.17
CA ALA A 30 7.09 -1.46 13.33
C ALA A 30 6.21 -2.70 13.16
N SER A 31 5.54 -3.13 14.24
CA SER A 31 4.53 -4.16 14.16
C SER A 31 3.54 -3.67 13.11
N GLY A 32 3.52 -4.33 11.95
CA GLY A 32 2.62 -3.97 10.86
C GLY A 32 1.23 -3.87 11.44
N GLN A 33 0.60 -2.71 11.32
CA GLN A 33 -0.79 -2.60 11.72
C GLN A 33 -1.56 -3.62 10.88
N ASP A 34 -2.50 -4.35 11.49
CA ASP A 34 -3.42 -5.22 10.76
C ASP A 34 -4.31 -4.35 9.87
N ILE A 35 -3.82 -4.05 8.67
CA ILE A 35 -4.51 -3.19 7.73
C ILE A 35 -5.58 -4.02 7.04
N ALA A 36 -6.84 -3.66 7.27
CA ALA A 36 -7.94 -4.16 6.47
C ALA A 36 -8.24 -3.20 5.32
N VAL A 37 -8.51 -3.75 4.14
CA VAL A 37 -8.78 -2.99 2.92
C VAL A 37 -10.18 -3.32 2.40
N ALA A 38 -10.98 -2.28 2.14
CA ALA A 38 -12.29 -2.41 1.53
C ALA A 38 -12.18 -2.29 0.01
N ILE A 39 -12.91 -3.15 -0.72
CA ILE A 39 -13.15 -2.94 -2.15
C ILE A 39 -14.36 -2.03 -2.30
N VAL A 40 -14.18 -0.93 -3.02
CA VAL A 40 -15.23 0.06 -3.25
C VAL A 40 -15.43 0.29 -4.73
N VAL A 41 -16.68 0.49 -5.12
CA VAL A 41 -17.09 0.75 -6.49
C VAL A 41 -17.94 2.02 -6.56
N HIS A 42 -18.08 2.52 -7.77
CA HIS A 42 -19.02 3.61 -8.05
C HIS A 42 -20.43 3.22 -7.55
N PRO A 43 -21.21 4.12 -6.89
CA PRO A 43 -22.48 3.79 -6.25
C PRO A 43 -23.52 3.14 -7.17
N GLN A 44 -23.54 3.57 -8.43
CA GLN A 44 -24.45 3.02 -9.44
C GLN A 44 -24.00 1.68 -10.02
N THR A 45 -22.81 1.16 -9.70
CA THR A 45 -22.36 -0.15 -10.19
C THR A 45 -23.25 -1.25 -9.60
N GLN A 46 -23.82 -2.08 -10.47
CA GLN A 46 -24.77 -3.14 -10.10
C GLN A 46 -24.00 -4.40 -9.65
N VAL A 47 -23.25 -4.25 -8.56
CA VAL A 47 -22.52 -5.34 -7.91
C VAL A 47 -22.53 -5.10 -6.41
N ASP A 48 -22.99 -6.10 -5.66
CA ASP A 48 -23.01 -6.05 -4.19
C ASP A 48 -22.09 -7.12 -3.58
N ASN A 49 -21.72 -8.13 -4.37
CA ASN A 49 -20.80 -9.20 -3.98
C ASN A 49 -19.96 -9.66 -5.16
N LEU A 50 -18.70 -9.99 -4.90
CA LEU A 50 -17.80 -10.69 -5.82
C LEU A 50 -17.20 -11.89 -5.09
N SER A 51 -16.99 -13.00 -5.80
CA SER A 51 -16.04 -14.00 -5.32
C SER A 51 -14.62 -13.45 -5.35
N PHE A 52 -13.72 -13.98 -4.52
CA PHE A 52 -12.32 -13.58 -4.55
C PHE A 52 -11.66 -13.81 -5.92
N GLU A 53 -12.05 -14.89 -6.61
CA GLU A 53 -11.57 -15.18 -7.97
C GLU A 53 -12.08 -14.17 -9.01
N GLU A 54 -13.32 -13.72 -8.92
CA GLU A 54 -13.84 -12.65 -9.79
C GLU A 54 -13.12 -11.32 -9.53
N LEU A 55 -12.85 -11.02 -8.26
CA LEU A 55 -12.05 -9.85 -7.88
C LEU A 55 -10.66 -9.91 -8.51
N LYS A 56 -9.98 -11.06 -8.45
CA LYS A 56 -8.67 -11.26 -9.12
C LYS A 56 -8.76 -11.03 -10.62
N ARG A 57 -9.75 -11.59 -11.31
CA ARG A 57 -9.94 -11.38 -12.76
C ARG A 57 -10.18 -9.91 -13.11
N ILE A 58 -10.93 -9.17 -12.29
CA ILE A 58 -11.15 -7.74 -12.48
C ILE A 58 -9.84 -6.98 -12.32
N PHE A 59 -9.17 -7.14 -11.18
CA PHE A 59 -7.94 -6.41 -10.88
C PHE A 59 -6.79 -6.79 -11.81
N ARG A 60 -6.76 -8.00 -12.36
CA ARG A 60 -5.78 -8.45 -13.36
C ARG A 60 -6.17 -8.08 -14.80
N GLY A 61 -7.31 -7.43 -15.01
CA GLY A 61 -7.77 -6.97 -16.33
C GLY A 61 -8.29 -8.09 -17.23
N ASP A 62 -8.59 -9.27 -16.69
CA ASP A 62 -9.20 -10.38 -17.43
C ASP A 62 -10.72 -10.17 -17.59
N ARG A 63 -11.35 -9.51 -16.61
CA ARG A 63 -12.73 -9.00 -16.71
C ARG A 63 -12.70 -7.47 -16.85
N GLN A 64 -13.02 -6.99 -18.05
CA GLN A 64 -12.90 -5.57 -18.41
C GLN A 64 -14.24 -4.81 -18.44
N PHE A 65 -15.36 -5.52 -18.26
CA PHE A 65 -16.71 -4.95 -18.29
C PHE A 65 -17.55 -5.51 -17.14
N TRP A 66 -18.41 -4.64 -16.60
CA TRP A 66 -19.49 -5.02 -15.70
C TRP A 66 -20.61 -5.70 -16.48
N GLU A 67 -21.54 -6.37 -15.77
CA GLU A 67 -22.69 -7.04 -16.39
C GLU A 67 -23.59 -6.10 -17.20
N ASP A 68 -23.63 -4.82 -16.83
CA ASP A 68 -24.39 -3.79 -17.54
C ASP A 68 -23.65 -3.17 -18.74
N GLY A 69 -22.48 -3.72 -19.09
CA GLY A 69 -21.67 -3.30 -20.24
C GLY A 69 -20.78 -2.09 -19.97
N ARG A 70 -20.82 -1.47 -18.78
CA ARG A 70 -19.87 -0.40 -18.45
C ARG A 70 -18.46 -0.96 -18.34
N ARG A 71 -17.48 -0.23 -18.87
CA ARG A 71 -16.06 -0.57 -18.72
C ARG A 71 -15.64 -0.50 -17.25
N VAL A 72 -14.89 -1.50 -16.80
CA VAL A 72 -14.24 -1.45 -15.49
C VAL A 72 -13.08 -0.47 -15.55
N THR A 73 -13.11 0.55 -14.70
CA THR A 73 -11.98 1.47 -14.52
C THR A 73 -11.28 1.16 -13.21
N LEU A 74 -10.06 0.62 -13.28
CA LEU A 74 -9.26 0.35 -12.10
C LEU A 74 -8.60 1.65 -11.62
N LEU A 75 -8.91 2.08 -10.41
CA LEU A 75 -8.15 3.13 -9.72
C LEU A 75 -7.27 2.44 -8.67
N VAL A 76 -5.97 2.68 -8.75
CA VAL A 76 -4.98 1.94 -7.97
C VAL A 76 -4.05 2.92 -7.28
N ARG A 77 -3.84 2.72 -5.97
CA ARG A 77 -2.95 3.57 -5.17
C ARG A 77 -1.53 3.58 -5.74
N ALA A 78 -0.89 4.74 -5.65
CA ALA A 78 0.53 4.90 -5.96
C ALA A 78 1.41 3.98 -5.06
N PRO A 79 2.62 3.62 -5.49
CA PRO A 79 3.56 2.83 -4.70
C PRO A 79 3.77 3.37 -3.28
N VAL A 80 4.27 2.51 -2.38
CA VAL A 80 4.56 2.81 -0.95
C VAL A 80 3.34 2.82 -0.03
N ALA A 81 2.12 2.94 -0.56
CA ALA A 81 0.91 2.82 0.23
C ALA A 81 0.76 1.41 0.83
N GLU A 82 0.52 1.28 2.13
CA GLU A 82 0.50 -0.02 2.81
C GLU A 82 -0.67 -0.90 2.31
N GLU A 83 -1.83 -0.29 2.04
CA GLU A 83 -2.98 -0.97 1.43
C GLU A 83 -2.67 -1.51 0.03
N ARG A 84 -1.76 -0.86 -0.71
CA ARG A 84 -1.33 -1.34 -2.02
C ARG A 84 -0.49 -2.60 -1.88
N GLN A 85 0.40 -2.66 -0.90
CA GLN A 85 1.23 -3.84 -0.67
C GLN A 85 0.36 -5.07 -0.42
N LEU A 86 -0.67 -4.94 0.43
CA LEU A 86 -1.63 -6.03 0.67
C LEU A 86 -2.33 -6.48 -0.62
N ILE A 87 -2.75 -5.54 -1.47
CA ILE A 87 -3.44 -5.85 -2.73
C ILE A 87 -2.49 -6.52 -3.74
N LEU A 88 -1.24 -6.05 -3.82
CA LEU A 88 -0.21 -6.68 -4.63
C LEU A 88 0.03 -8.13 -4.18
N ASP A 89 0.14 -8.37 -2.89
CA ASP A 89 0.40 -9.71 -2.34
C ASP A 89 -0.80 -10.65 -2.50
N ARG A 90 -2.02 -10.20 -2.17
CA ARG A 90 -3.22 -11.06 -2.11
C ARG A 90 -3.90 -11.24 -3.46
N ILE A 91 -3.94 -10.21 -4.30
CA ILE A 91 -4.71 -10.22 -5.55
C ILE A 91 -3.79 -10.46 -6.74
N TYR A 92 -2.71 -9.69 -6.85
CA TYR A 92 -1.79 -9.76 -7.99
C TYR A 92 -0.75 -10.86 -7.83
N GLU A 93 -0.37 -11.21 -6.60
CA GLU A 93 0.73 -12.12 -6.27
C GLU A 93 2.02 -11.69 -7.01
N MET A 94 2.27 -10.37 -7.01
CA MET A 94 3.35 -9.71 -7.75
C MET A 94 3.97 -8.63 -6.88
N ASP A 95 5.28 -8.45 -6.98
CA ASP A 95 5.92 -7.24 -6.48
C ASP A 95 5.62 -6.01 -7.37
N GLU A 96 6.09 -4.82 -6.96
CA GLU A 96 5.87 -3.57 -7.69
C GLU A 96 6.43 -3.57 -9.12
N ASN A 97 7.58 -4.22 -9.34
CA ASN A 97 8.21 -4.28 -10.65
C ASN A 97 7.43 -5.24 -11.56
N GLN A 98 7.07 -6.41 -11.05
CA GLN A 98 6.25 -7.39 -11.74
C GLN A 98 4.87 -6.82 -12.09
N PHE A 99 4.23 -6.09 -11.17
CA PHE A 99 2.96 -5.40 -11.45
C PHE A 99 3.09 -4.41 -12.60
N ARG A 100 4.15 -3.60 -12.62
CA ARG A 100 4.39 -2.62 -13.68
C ARG A 100 4.63 -3.30 -15.02
N GLU A 101 5.51 -4.31 -15.06
CA GLU A 101 5.82 -5.09 -16.26
C GLU A 101 4.61 -5.85 -16.78
N TYR A 102 3.80 -6.41 -15.88
CA TYR A 102 2.55 -7.09 -16.20
C TYR A 102 1.61 -6.20 -17.02
N TRP A 103 1.33 -4.99 -16.52
CA TRP A 103 0.44 -4.06 -17.22
C TRP A 103 1.03 -3.51 -18.51
N ILE A 104 2.33 -3.20 -18.55
CA ILE A 104 3.03 -2.81 -19.79
C ILE A 104 2.88 -3.93 -20.83
N GLY A 105 3.15 -5.18 -20.44
CA GLY A 105 3.05 -6.33 -21.31
C GLY A 105 1.63 -6.55 -21.84
N LYS A 106 0.61 -6.46 -20.97
CA LYS A 106 -0.80 -6.58 -21.38
C LYS A 106 -1.21 -5.53 -22.41
N MET A 107 -0.82 -4.27 -22.19
CA MET A 107 -1.11 -3.18 -23.13
C MET A 107 -0.37 -3.36 -24.46
N PHE A 108 0.92 -3.74 -24.43
CA PHE A 108 1.71 -3.97 -25.63
C PHE A 108 1.15 -5.10 -26.50
N ARG A 109 0.60 -6.14 -25.87
CA ARG A 109 -0.08 -7.27 -26.56
C ARG A 109 -1.54 -6.97 -26.92
N ALA A 110 -2.03 -5.76 -26.66
CA ALA A 110 -3.41 -5.34 -26.89
C ALA A 110 -4.48 -6.23 -26.20
N GLU A 111 -4.12 -6.90 -25.10
CA GLU A 111 -5.06 -7.70 -24.30
C GLU A 111 -6.05 -6.80 -23.54
N VAL A 112 -5.62 -5.59 -23.21
CA VAL A 112 -6.40 -4.55 -22.53
C VAL A 112 -6.22 -3.22 -23.23
N ALA A 113 -7.27 -2.40 -23.28
CA ALA A 113 -7.22 -1.09 -23.92
C ALA A 113 -6.49 -0.02 -23.08
N ALA A 114 -6.46 -0.19 -21.75
CA ALA A 114 -5.79 0.69 -20.82
C ALA A 114 -5.42 -0.06 -19.54
N GLY A 115 -4.32 0.35 -18.90
CA GLY A 115 -3.96 -0.09 -17.56
C GLY A 115 -4.69 0.70 -16.45
N PRO A 116 -4.38 0.40 -15.19
CA PRO A 116 -4.95 1.10 -14.04
C PRO A 116 -4.58 2.59 -14.02
N LYS A 117 -5.49 3.41 -13.51
CA LYS A 117 -5.23 4.82 -13.22
C LYS A 117 -4.63 4.94 -11.83
N LEU A 118 -3.46 5.57 -11.74
CA LEU A 118 -2.81 5.82 -10.45
C LEU A 118 -3.53 6.94 -9.68
N VAL A 119 -3.75 6.71 -8.38
CA VAL A 119 -4.30 7.70 -7.44
C VAL A 119 -3.34 7.92 -6.28
N TYR A 120 -3.07 9.19 -5.94
CA TYR A 120 -1.98 9.58 -5.06
C TYR A 120 -2.36 9.71 -3.59
N SER A 121 -3.65 9.72 -3.26
CA SER A 121 -4.16 9.55 -1.88
C SER A 121 -5.37 8.62 -1.86
N ALA A 122 -5.73 8.13 -0.67
CA ALA A 122 -7.00 7.44 -0.47
C ALA A 122 -8.18 8.40 -0.67
N ASP A 123 -8.08 9.67 -0.25
CA ASP A 123 -9.05 10.73 -0.59
C ASP A 123 -9.31 10.81 -2.10
N MET A 124 -8.25 10.87 -2.92
CA MET A 124 -8.38 10.90 -4.38
C MET A 124 -9.03 9.62 -4.91
N ALA A 125 -8.74 8.46 -4.33
CA ALA A 125 -9.40 7.20 -4.69
C ALA A 125 -10.91 7.27 -4.42
N ARG A 126 -11.31 7.80 -3.26
CA ARG A 126 -12.72 7.94 -2.83
C ARG A 126 -13.47 8.94 -3.69
N GLU A 127 -12.88 10.09 -3.96
CA GLU A 127 -13.49 11.08 -4.85
C GLU A 127 -13.63 10.55 -6.28
N LEU A 128 -12.60 9.91 -6.82
CA LEU A 128 -12.64 9.44 -8.20
C LEU A 128 -13.56 8.24 -8.41
N VAL A 129 -13.69 7.35 -7.41
CA VAL A 129 -14.59 6.18 -7.54
C VAL A 129 -16.05 6.60 -7.61
N THR A 130 -16.44 7.72 -6.99
CA THR A 130 -17.83 8.21 -6.99
C THR A 130 -18.19 9.03 -8.23
N VAL A 131 -17.20 9.57 -8.94
CA VAL A 131 -17.44 10.39 -10.16
C VAL A 131 -17.17 9.65 -11.47
N ILE A 132 -16.46 8.53 -11.45
CA ILE A 132 -16.15 7.73 -12.66
C ILE A 132 -17.10 6.52 -12.72
N PRO A 133 -18.10 6.50 -13.62
CA PRO A 133 -18.97 5.35 -13.77
C PRO A 133 -18.19 4.08 -14.10
N GLY A 134 -18.49 2.99 -13.39
CA GLY A 134 -17.80 1.71 -13.58
C GLY A 134 -16.42 1.64 -12.90
N ALA A 135 -16.02 2.64 -12.12
CA ALA A 135 -14.80 2.57 -11.34
C ALA A 135 -14.88 1.57 -10.19
N ILE A 136 -13.73 0.96 -9.93
CA ILE A 136 -13.44 0.12 -8.77
C ILE A 136 -12.08 0.53 -8.21
N THR A 137 -11.99 0.58 -6.89
CA THR A 137 -10.75 0.84 -6.18
C THR A 137 -10.73 0.09 -4.86
N PHE A 138 -9.68 0.32 -4.09
CA PHE A 138 -9.51 -0.20 -2.75
C PHE A 138 -9.03 0.92 -1.85
N VAL A 139 -9.50 0.92 -0.60
CA VAL A 139 -9.14 1.92 0.41
C VAL A 139 -8.99 1.25 1.78
N PRO A 140 -8.17 1.80 2.69
CA PRO A 140 -8.19 1.36 4.09
C PRO A 140 -9.61 1.41 4.65
N VAL A 141 -10.00 0.44 5.47
CA VAL A 141 -11.36 0.37 6.05
C VAL A 141 -11.71 1.62 6.84
N SER A 142 -10.73 2.19 7.55
CA SER A 142 -10.86 3.45 8.29
C SER A 142 -11.20 4.66 7.43
N GLU A 143 -10.98 4.58 6.12
CA GLU A 143 -11.18 5.67 5.16
C GLU A 143 -12.41 5.46 4.29
N VAL A 144 -13.16 4.35 4.43
CA VAL A 144 -14.38 4.14 3.64
C VAL A 144 -15.36 5.29 3.83
N SER A 145 -15.86 5.82 2.72
CA SER A 145 -16.81 6.92 2.69
C SER A 145 -18.21 6.45 2.31
N SER A 146 -19.24 7.05 2.90
CA SER A 146 -20.66 6.68 2.73
C SER A 146 -21.22 6.97 1.34
N ASP A 147 -20.51 7.78 0.55
CA ASP A 147 -20.84 8.14 -0.82
C ASP A 147 -20.35 7.11 -1.85
N SER A 148 -19.60 6.08 -1.42
CA SER A 148 -19.14 4.97 -2.25
C SER A 148 -19.85 3.67 -1.86
N LYS A 149 -19.90 2.69 -2.77
CA LYS A 149 -20.47 1.37 -2.48
C LYS A 149 -19.34 0.41 -2.11
N VAL A 150 -19.39 -0.17 -0.91
CA VAL A 150 -18.53 -1.29 -0.51
C VAL A 150 -19.06 -2.60 -1.10
N VAL A 151 -18.18 -3.37 -1.73
CA VAL A 151 -18.51 -4.68 -2.31
C VAL A 151 -18.11 -5.79 -1.35
N ARG A 152 -19.02 -6.74 -1.10
CA ARG A 152 -18.71 -7.95 -0.33
C ARG A 152 -17.77 -8.85 -1.13
N ILE A 153 -16.84 -9.49 -0.44
CA ILE A 153 -15.96 -10.50 -1.03
C ILE A 153 -16.28 -11.85 -0.40
N ASP A 154 -16.70 -12.82 -1.21
CA ASP A 154 -17.20 -14.12 -0.76
C ASP A 154 -18.31 -14.01 0.30
N GLY A 155 -19.19 -13.03 0.14
CA GLY A 155 -20.30 -12.72 1.06
C GLY A 155 -19.92 -11.88 2.29
N ARG A 156 -18.63 -11.60 2.48
CA ARG A 156 -18.09 -10.95 3.68
C ARG A 156 -17.80 -9.47 3.46
N LEU A 157 -18.12 -8.66 4.44
CA LEU A 157 -17.66 -7.27 4.56
C LEU A 157 -16.31 -7.20 5.28
N PRO A 158 -15.58 -6.08 5.13
CA PRO A 158 -14.44 -5.82 6.00
C PRO A 158 -14.84 -5.88 7.48
N GLY A 159 -14.05 -6.59 8.29
CA GLY A 159 -14.33 -6.85 9.72
C GLY A 159 -15.05 -8.17 9.99
N ASP A 160 -15.67 -8.80 8.98
CA ASP A 160 -16.24 -10.15 9.13
C ASP A 160 -15.12 -11.20 9.22
N VAL A 161 -15.36 -12.25 10.01
CA VAL A 161 -14.42 -13.39 10.15
C VAL A 161 -14.22 -14.06 8.79
N GLY A 162 -12.95 -14.16 8.37
CA GLY A 162 -12.57 -14.77 7.09
C GLY A 162 -12.63 -13.83 5.89
N TYR A 163 -12.73 -12.51 6.10
CA TYR A 163 -12.61 -11.53 5.03
C TYR A 163 -11.17 -11.55 4.44
N PRO A 164 -11.00 -11.74 3.12
CA PRO A 164 -9.70 -12.11 2.54
C PRO A 164 -8.70 -10.94 2.40
N LEU A 165 -9.14 -9.69 2.60
CA LEU A 165 -8.30 -8.49 2.43
C LEU A 165 -8.03 -7.82 3.78
N SER A 166 -7.51 -8.62 4.71
CA SER A 166 -7.01 -8.17 6.02
C SER A 166 -5.52 -8.52 6.17
N GLY A 167 -4.76 -7.61 6.77
CA GLY A 167 -3.43 -7.86 7.30
C GLY A 167 -3.52 -8.75 8.54
N GLY A 168 -2.49 -9.57 8.76
CA GLY A 168 -2.45 -10.53 9.86
C GLY A 168 -3.15 -11.85 9.54
N THR A 169 -2.37 -12.91 9.35
CA THR A 169 -2.80 -14.32 9.45
C THR A 169 -2.06 -14.95 10.60
#